data_AF-A0A1V2GCG0-F1
#
_entry.id   AF-A0A1V2GCG0-F1
#
_cell.length_a   1.000
_cell.length_b   1.000
_cell.length_c   1.000
_cell.angle_alpha   90.00
_cell.angle_beta   90.00
_cell.angle_gamma   90.00
#
_symmetry.space_group_name_H-M   'P 1'
#
loop_
_entity.id
_entity.type
_entity.pdbx_description
1 polymer ?
#
loop_
_entity_poly.entity_id
_entity_poly.type
_entity_poly.pdbx_seq_one_letter_code
_entity_poly.pdbx_strand_id
1 'polypeptide(L)'
;NIIWFDHLSTDVIHQVVDKFIVELQVQLDQKGVSLEVSQEARNWLAEKGYDRAMGARPMARVIQDNLKKPLANELLFGSLVDGGQVTVALDKEKNELTYGFQSAQKHKAEAAH
;
A
#
# COMPACT_ATOMS: atom_id res chain seq x y z
N ASN A 1 35.36 -14.99 -11.11
CA ASN A 1 34.71 -15.19 -9.80
C ASN A 1 33.20 -15.18 -10.04
N ILE A 2 32.48 -16.24 -9.67
CA ILE A 2 31.03 -16.35 -9.88
C ILE A 2 30.37 -16.18 -8.51
N ILE A 3 29.49 -15.20 -8.37
CA ILE A 3 28.73 -14.95 -7.14
C ILE A 3 27.33 -15.53 -7.33
N TRP A 4 26.97 -16.51 -6.49
CA TRP A 4 25.62 -17.06 -6.44
C TRP A 4 24.79 -16.27 -5.44
N PHE A 5 23.58 -15.91 -5.85
CA PHE A 5 22.60 -15.24 -5.00
C PHE A 5 21.50 -16.24 -4.65
N ASP A 6 21.26 -16.41 -3.34
CA ASP A 6 20.17 -17.24 -2.84
C ASP A 6 18.81 -16.55 -3.03
N HIS A 7 17.74 -17.34 -2.85
CA HIS A 7 16.38 -16.82 -2.79
C HIS A 7 16.19 -15.88 -1.59
N LEU A 8 15.21 -14.97 -1.70
CA LEU A 8 14.91 -14.05 -0.61
C LEU A 8 14.23 -14.80 0.55
N SER A 9 14.62 -14.47 1.78
CA SER A 9 13.89 -14.90 2.97
C SER A 9 12.60 -14.08 3.13
N THR A 10 11.64 -14.61 3.89
CA THR A 10 10.39 -13.92 4.23
C THR A 10 10.64 -12.52 4.80
N ASP A 11 11.63 -12.37 5.69
CA ASP A 11 11.98 -11.07 6.28
C ASP A 11 12.41 -10.05 5.23
N VAL A 12 13.22 -10.46 4.25
CA VAL A 12 13.67 -9.58 3.16
C VAL A 12 12.48 -9.24 2.26
N ILE A 13 11.56 -10.17 2.01
CA ILE A 13 10.35 -9.91 1.22
C ILE A 13 9.50 -8.83 1.91
N HIS A 14 9.30 -8.91 3.22
CA HIS A 14 8.59 -7.88 3.98
C HIS A 14 9.27 -6.51 3.89
N GLN A 15 10.61 -6.46 4.01
CA GLN A 15 11.35 -5.21 3.84
C GLN A 15 11.17 -4.60 2.44
N VAL A 16 11.07 -5.44 1.40
CA VAL A 16 10.80 -4.97 0.04
C VAL A 16 9.38 -4.40 -0.07
N VAL A 17 8.38 -5.04 0.55
CA VAL A 17 7.02 -4.48 0.63
C VAL A 17 7.02 -3.13 1.31
N ASP A 18 7.65 -3.04 2.48
CA ASP A 18 7.72 -1.81 3.26
C ASP A 18 8.38 -0.67 2.48
N LYS A 19 9.47 -0.98 1.77
CA LYS A 19 10.13 -0.02 0.88
C LYS A 19 9.16 0.57 -0.14
N PHE A 20 8.40 -0.27 -0.84
CA PHE A 20 7.45 0.20 -1.84
C PHE A 20 6.26 0.97 -1.23
N ILE A 21 5.80 0.57 -0.03
CA ILE A 21 4.77 1.31 0.70
C ILE A 21 5.28 2.70 1.09
N VAL A 22 6.52 2.81 1.56
CA VAL A 22 7.15 4.10 1.87
C VAL A 22 7.30 4.97 0.62
N GLU A 23 7.74 4.40 -0.50
CA GLU A 23 7.82 5.13 -1.77
C GLU A 23 6.44 5.65 -2.22
N LEU A 24 5.38 4.87 -2.01
CA LEU A 24 4.01 5.31 -2.26
C LEU A 24 3.57 6.40 -1.27
N GLN A 25 3.87 6.26 0.03
CA GLN A 25 3.57 7.27 1.03
C GLN A 25 4.16 8.63 0.66
N VAL A 26 5.42 8.67 0.24
CA VAL A 26 6.09 9.91 -0.21
C VAL A 26 5.35 10.56 -1.39
N GLN A 27 4.78 9.78 -2.31
CA GLN A 27 3.96 10.30 -3.42
C GLN A 27 2.63 10.87 -2.92
N LEU A 28 2.01 10.24 -1.92
CA LEU A 28 0.74 10.68 -1.32
C LEU A 28 0.90 11.90 -0.42
N ASP A 29 2.03 12.03 0.28
CA ASP A 29 2.34 13.18 1.13
C ASP A 29 2.33 14.48 0.32
N GLN A 30 2.82 14.45 -0.93
CA GLN A 30 2.77 15.58 -1.86
C GLN A 30 1.33 16.00 -2.24
N LYS A 31 0.35 15.13 -1.99
CA LYS A 31 -1.08 15.36 -2.19
C LYS A 31 -1.83 15.58 -0.87
N GLY A 32 -1.14 15.64 0.26
CA GLY A 32 -1.77 15.78 1.58
C GLY A 32 -2.57 14.55 2.00
N VAL A 33 -2.18 13.35 1.53
CA VAL A 33 -2.83 12.08 1.87
C VAL A 33 -1.90 11.20 2.70
N SER A 34 -2.36 10.77 3.88
CA SER A 34 -1.69 9.74 4.68
C SER A 34 -2.21 8.34 4.31
N LEU A 35 -1.31 7.37 4.21
CA LEU A 35 -1.64 5.96 3.94
C LEU A 35 -1.19 5.10 5.12
N GLU A 36 -2.16 4.41 5.72
CA GLU A 36 -1.92 3.40 6.74
C GLU A 36 -2.22 2.03 6.15
N VAL A 37 -1.27 1.09 6.26
CA VAL A 37 -1.42 -0.29 5.77
C VAL A 37 -1.26 -1.24 6.94
N SER A 38 -2.31 -2.03 7.21
CA SER A 38 -2.31 -3.02 8.30
C SER A 38 -1.24 -4.08 8.10
N GLN A 39 -0.81 -4.71 9.19
CA GLN A 39 0.22 -5.75 9.11
C GLN A 39 -0.25 -6.95 8.27
N GLU A 40 -1.52 -7.32 8.37
CA GLU A 40 -2.12 -8.39 7.59
C GLU A 40 -2.11 -8.07 6.09
N ALA A 41 -2.41 -6.81 5.72
CA ALA A 41 -2.34 -6.37 4.34
C ALA A 41 -0.90 -6.39 3.81
N ARG A 42 0.10 -5.99 4.61
CA ARG A 42 1.52 -6.09 4.26
C ARG A 42 1.95 -7.54 4.01
N ASN A 43 1.50 -8.45 4.86
CA ASN A 43 1.79 -9.87 4.72
C ASN A 43 1.16 -10.45 3.45
N TRP A 44 -0.09 -10.10 3.19
CA TRP A 44 -0.79 -10.52 1.96
C TRP A 44 -0.09 -9.99 0.69
N LEU A 45 0.38 -8.75 0.69
CA LEU A 45 1.17 -8.19 -0.41
C LEU A 45 2.49 -8.94 -0.61
N ALA A 46 3.17 -9.30 0.48
CA ALA A 46 4.42 -10.06 0.46
C ALA A 46 4.21 -11.45 -0.18
N GLU A 47 3.18 -12.16 0.26
CA GLU A 47 2.82 -13.50 -0.26
C GLU A 47 2.43 -13.45 -1.74
N LYS A 48 1.64 -12.45 -2.14
CA LYS A 48 1.16 -12.32 -3.52
C LYS A 48 2.22 -11.78 -4.49
N GLY A 49 3.16 -10.97 -3.99
CA GLY A 49 4.18 -10.30 -4.81
C GLY A 49 5.54 -11.01 -4.87
N TYR A 50 5.69 -12.12 -4.15
CA TYR A 50 6.88 -12.95 -4.20
C TYR A 50 6.66 -14.23 -5.02
N ASP A 51 7.59 -14.51 -5.91
CA ASP A 51 7.66 -15.77 -6.63
C ASP A 51 9.07 -16.33 -6.46
N ARG A 52 9.22 -17.61 -6.11
CA ARG A 52 10.54 -18.20 -5.84
C ARG A 52 11.48 -18.18 -7.06
N ALA A 53 10.95 -18.34 -8.26
CA ALA A 53 11.72 -18.33 -9.51
C ALA A 53 12.04 -16.90 -9.98
N MET A 54 11.18 -15.93 -9.67
CA MET A 54 11.33 -14.53 -10.11
C MET A 54 11.82 -13.57 -9.01
N GLY A 55 11.91 -14.02 -7.76
CA GLY A 55 12.15 -13.18 -6.59
C GLY A 55 11.02 -12.16 -6.36
N ALA A 56 11.36 -10.98 -5.82
CA ALA A 56 10.42 -9.89 -5.57
C ALA A 56 10.06 -9.05 -6.82
N ARG A 57 10.44 -9.49 -8.03
CA ARG A 57 10.13 -8.74 -9.27
C ARG A 57 8.62 -8.52 -9.50
N PRO A 58 7.72 -9.47 -9.17
CA PRO A 58 6.28 -9.25 -9.29
C PRO A 58 5.72 -8.22 -8.29
N MET A 59 6.44 -7.92 -7.20
CA MET A 59 5.98 -7.08 -6.09
C MET A 59 5.53 -5.70 -6.54
N ALA A 60 6.31 -5.07 -7.44
CA ALA A 60 5.98 -3.75 -7.97
C ALA A 60 4.60 -3.72 -8.65
N ARG A 61 4.27 -4.79 -9.39
CA ARG A 61 2.98 -4.92 -10.06
C ARG A 61 1.84 -5.11 -9.06
N VAL A 62 2.04 -5.97 -8.06
CA VAL A 62 1.04 -6.20 -7.00
C VAL A 62 0.73 -4.90 -6.27
N ILE A 63 1.74 -4.10 -5.91
CA ILE A 63 1.54 -2.81 -5.25
C ILE A 63 0.89 -1.78 -6.17
N GLN A 64 1.26 -1.76 -7.45
CA GLN A 64 0.62 -0.89 -8.43
C GLN A 64 -0.88 -1.22 -8.58
N ASP A 65 -1.21 -2.50 -8.72
CA ASP A 65 -2.58 -2.94 -8.98
C ASP A 65 -3.47 -2.84 -7.74
N ASN A 66 -2.95 -3.17 -6.56
CA ASN A 66 -3.75 -3.25 -5.32
C ASN A 66 -3.63 -2.02 -4.42
N LEU A 67 -2.68 -1.10 -4.64
CA LEU A 67 -2.63 0.15 -3.87
C LEU A 67 -2.72 1.36 -4.79
N LYS A 68 -1.85 1.49 -5.79
CA LYS A 68 -1.80 2.73 -6.59
C LYS A 68 -3.07 2.98 -7.41
N LYS A 69 -3.61 1.96 -8.07
CA LYS A 69 -4.80 2.11 -8.91
C LYS A 69 -6.04 2.57 -8.14
N PRO A 70 -6.45 1.93 -7.01
CA PRO A 70 -7.57 2.41 -6.20
C PRO A 70 -7.37 3.85 -5.72
N LEU A 71 -6.17 4.19 -5.24
CA LEU A 71 -5.87 5.52 -4.73
C LEU A 71 -5.87 6.60 -5.81
N ALA A 72 -5.42 6.27 -7.03
CA ALA A 72 -5.42 7.21 -8.14
C ALA A 72 -6.84 7.70 -8.48
N ASN A 73 -7.83 6.80 -8.46
CA ASN A 73 -9.22 7.18 -8.70
C ASN A 73 -9.75 8.12 -7.61
N GLU A 74 -9.44 7.82 -6.34
CA GLU A 74 -9.88 8.64 -5.21
C GLU A 74 -9.21 10.01 -5.16
N LEU A 75 -7.94 10.11 -5.57
CA LEU A 75 -7.20 11.36 -5.69
C LEU A 75 -7.70 12.25 -6.84
N LEU A 76 -8.26 11.65 -7.89
CA LEU A 76 -8.75 12.38 -9.07
C LEU A 76 -10.22 12.79 -8.93
N PHE A 77 -11.06 11.89 -8.39
CA PHE A 77 -12.51 12.04 -8.45
C PHE A 77 -13.24 11.73 -7.14
N GLY A 78 -12.54 11.26 -6.11
CA GLY A 78 -13.14 10.71 -4.90
C GLY A 78 -12.93 11.55 -3.65
N SER A 79 -12.86 10.88 -2.51
CA SER A 79 -12.85 11.53 -1.19
C SER A 79 -11.51 12.18 -0.83
N LEU A 80 -10.46 11.89 -1.60
CA LEU A 80 -9.08 12.30 -1.33
C LEU A 80 -8.60 13.47 -2.20
N VAL A 81 -9.48 14.07 -3.01
CA VAL A 81 -9.15 15.20 -3.91
C VAL A 81 -8.53 16.38 -3.17
N ASP A 82 -8.96 16.64 -1.93
CA ASP A 82 -8.47 17.72 -1.06
C ASP A 82 -7.52 17.22 0.04
N GLY A 83 -7.00 16.02 -0.11
CA GLY A 83 -6.22 15.33 0.92
C GLY A 83 -7.09 14.56 1.93
N GLY A 84 -6.43 13.89 2.88
CA GLY A 84 -7.11 13.04 3.85
C GLY A 84 -6.27 11.87 4.34
N GLN A 85 -6.94 10.83 4.81
CA GLN A 85 -6.32 9.59 5.26
C GLN A 85 -6.96 8.41 4.55
N VAL A 86 -6.14 7.45 4.15
CA VAL A 86 -6.58 6.14 3.70
C VAL A 86 -6.01 5.07 4.61
N THR A 87 -6.87 4.14 5.03
CA THR A 87 -6.49 2.94 5.75
C THR A 87 -6.75 1.72 4.87
N VAL A 88 -5.73 0.87 4.72
CA VAL A 88 -5.79 -0.37 3.95
C VAL A 88 -5.69 -1.55 4.90
N ALA A 89 -6.69 -2.42 4.87
CA ALA A 89 -6.77 -3.61 5.68
C ALA A 89 -7.12 -4.83 4.82
N LEU A 90 -6.69 -6.00 5.26
CA LEU A 90 -7.12 -7.26 4.66
C LEU A 90 -8.54 -7.58 5.10
N ASP A 91 -9.38 -8.05 4.18
CA ASP A 91 -10.73 -8.48 4.48
C ASP A 91 -10.77 -9.70 5.43
N LYS A 92 -11.97 -10.00 5.94
CA LYS A 92 -12.16 -11.15 6.87
C LYS A 92 -11.90 -12.50 6.18
N GLU A 93 -12.06 -12.56 4.86
CA GLU A 93 -11.84 -13.77 4.08
C GLU A 93 -10.38 -13.95 3.62
N LYS A 94 -9.51 -12.96 3.88
CA LYS A 94 -8.10 -12.91 3.49
C LYS A 94 -7.85 -12.96 1.98
N ASN A 95 -8.83 -12.54 1.20
CA ASN A 95 -8.79 -12.62 -0.26
C ASN A 95 -8.48 -11.27 -0.90
N GLU A 96 -8.98 -10.18 -0.31
CA GLU A 96 -8.92 -8.85 -0.92
C GLU A 96 -8.57 -7.74 0.07
N LEU A 97 -7.98 -6.67 -0.45
CA LEU A 97 -7.72 -5.45 0.32
C LEU A 97 -8.95 -4.57 0.32
N THR A 98 -9.27 -4.06 1.51
CA THR A 98 -10.33 -3.08 1.76
C THR A 98 -9.72 -1.72 2.05
N TYR A 99 -10.43 -0.66 1.66
CA TYR A 99 -9.95 0.73 1.76
C TYR A 99 -10.97 1.56 2.54
N GLY A 100 -10.53 2.18 3.62
CA GLY A 100 -11.27 3.23 4.32
C GLY A 100 -10.73 4.59 3.92
N PHE A 101 -11.58 5.46 3.37
CA PHE A 101 -11.20 6.82 2.97
C PHE A 101 -11.81 7.85 3.90
N GLN A 102 -10.99 8.76 4.42
CA GLN A 102 -11.43 9.87 5.25
C GLN A 102 -10.90 11.18 4.68
N SER A 103 -11.81 12.03 4.19
CA SER A 103 -11.45 13.36 3.65
C SER A 103 -10.98 14.30 4.75
N ALA A 104 -9.96 15.12 4.46
CA ALA A 104 -9.48 16.16 5.36
C ALA A 104 -10.54 17.23 5.68
N GLN A 105 -11.49 17.51 4.77
CA GLN A 105 -12.56 18.50 5.01
C GLN A 105 -13.58 18.03 6.06
N LYS A 106 -13.84 16.72 6.12
CA LYS A 106 -14.82 16.16 7.05
C LYS A 106 -14.36 16.26 8.51
N HIS A 107 -13.06 16.10 8.75
CA HIS A 107 -12.44 16.26 10.08
C HIS A 107 -12.49 17.70 10.61
N LYS A 108 -12.46 18.71 9.73
CA LYS A 108 -12.51 20.13 10.15
C LYS A 108 -13.90 20.57 10.62
N ALA A 109 -14.97 19.91 10.17
CA ALA A 109 -16.35 20.23 10.54
C ALA A 109 -16.77 19.66 11.90
N GLU A 110 -16.20 18.53 12.34
CA GLU A 110 -16.53 17.90 13.64
C GLU A 110 -15.72 18.46 14.80
N ALA A 111 -14.51 19.00 14.57
CA ALA A 111 -13.68 19.61 15.60
C ALA A 111 -14.07 21.08 15.94
N ALA A 112 -15.03 21.65 15.22
CA ALA A 112 -15.49 23.04 15.39
C ALA A 112 -16.83 23.15 16.14
N HIS A 113 -17.34 22.05 16.70
CA HIS A 113 -18.54 22.03 17.54
C HIS A 113 -18.24 21.71 19.00
#